data_AF-A0A4V1INS0-F1
#
_entry.id   AF-A0A4V1INS0-F1
#
_cell.length_a   1.000
_cell.length_b   1.000
_cell.length_c   1.000
_cell.angle_alpha   90.00
_cell.angle_beta   90.00
_cell.angle_gamma   90.00
#
_symmetry.space_group_name_H-M   'P 1'
#
loop_
_entity.id
_entity.type
_entity.pdbx_description
1 polymer ?
#
loop_
_entity_poly.entity_id
_entity_poly.type
_entity_poly.pdbx_seq_one_letter_code
_entity_poly.pdbx_strand_id
1 'polypeptide(L)'
;MTPAELMTEGLYLMLLGMGFVFVFLTLLVYATEFMSAVVQKFFPEKIMPAKLAKASPVPTDAEDTQLIAVISAAIQQYRKMHTDRD
;
A
#
# COMPACT_ATOMS: atom_id res chain seq x y z
N MET A 1 14.20 -4.27 51.99
CA MET A 1 13.59 -4.62 50.69
C MET A 1 13.54 -6.13 50.61
N THR A 2 12.35 -6.71 50.61
CA THR A 2 12.17 -8.16 50.46
C THR A 2 12.38 -8.54 48.98
N PRO A 3 12.80 -9.78 48.66
CA PRO A 3 13.02 -10.21 47.27
C PRO A 3 11.79 -10.03 46.38
N ALA A 4 10.58 -10.12 46.97
CA ALA A 4 9.32 -9.88 46.26
C ALA A 4 9.21 -8.43 45.76
N GLU A 5 9.63 -7.44 46.55
CA GLU A 5 9.61 -6.02 46.16
C GLU A 5 10.52 -5.76 44.95
N LEU A 6 11.73 -6.34 44.96
CA LEU A 6 12.69 -6.18 43.85
C LEU A 6 12.18 -6.81 42.55
N MET A 7 11.51 -7.96 42.62
CA MET A 7 10.90 -8.58 41.45
C MET A 7 9.76 -7.74 40.89
N THR A 8 8.91 -7.17 41.75
CA THR A 8 7.84 -6.27 41.32
C THR A 8 8.39 -4.99 40.68
N GLU A 9 9.45 -4.42 41.26
CA GLU A 9 10.10 -3.22 40.72
C GLU A 9 10.75 -3.49 39.36
N GLY A 10 11.43 -4.64 39.20
CA GLY A 10 11.95 -5.08 37.90
C GLY A 10 10.85 -5.27 36.85
N LEU A 11 9.68 -5.78 37.25
CA LEU A 11 8.54 -5.94 36.35
C LEU A 11 7.97 -4.58 35.91
N TYR A 12 7.88 -3.61 36.82
CA TYR A 12 7.50 -2.23 36.49
C TYR A 12 8.47 -1.59 35.51
N LEU A 13 9.78 -1.76 35.72
CA LEU A 13 10.81 -1.24 34.81
C LEU A 13 10.72 -1.90 33.42
N MET A 14 10.45 -3.21 33.35
CA MET A 14 10.25 -3.91 32.07
C MET A 14 9.02 -3.37 31.34
N LEU A 15 7.89 -3.21 32.04
CA LEU A 15 6.66 -2.68 31.45
C LEU A 15 6.86 -1.25 30.92
N LEU A 16 7.55 -0.41 31.70
CA LEU A 16 7.82 0.98 31.35
C LEU A 16 8.79 1.07 30.16
N GLY A 17 9.86 0.27 30.15
CA GLY A 17 10.79 0.20 29.03
C GLY A 17 10.14 -0.31 27.75
N MET A 18 9.40 -1.42 27.83
CA MET A 18 8.68 -1.99 26.68
C MET A 18 7.57 -1.04 26.17
N GLY A 19 6.87 -0.36 27.08
CA GLY A 19 5.86 0.64 26.72
C GLY A 19 6.46 1.85 26.01
N PHE A 20 7.60 2.36 26.50
CA PHE A 20 8.29 3.48 25.84
C PHE A 20 8.76 3.11 24.43
N VAL A 21 9.35 1.93 24.25
CA VAL A 21 9.77 1.43 22.93
C VAL A 21 8.56 1.31 22.00
N PHE A 22 7.44 0.77 22.48
CA PHE A 22 6.22 0.65 21.68
C PHE A 22 5.74 2.02 21.20
N VAL A 23 5.61 2.99 22.11
CA VAL A 23 5.18 4.37 21.76
C VAL A 23 6.16 5.02 20.77
N PHE A 24 7.46 4.85 20.99
CA PHE A 24 8.49 5.40 20.11
C PHE A 24 8.41 4.82 18.70
N LEU A 25 8.27 3.49 18.58
CA LEU A 25 8.12 2.83 17.29
C LEU A 25 6.82 3.23 16.60
N THR A 26 5.70 3.31 17.33
CA THR A 26 4.42 3.81 16.79
C THR A 26 4.57 5.22 16.23
N LEU A 27 5.24 6.12 16.96
CA LEU A 27 5.51 7.48 16.50
C LEU A 27 6.38 7.47 15.23
N LEU A 28 7.44 6.66 15.19
CA LEU A 28 8.27 6.51 14.00
C LEU A 28 7.48 6.00 12.79
N VAL A 29 6.61 5.00 12.97
CA VAL A 29 5.75 4.49 11.90
C VAL A 29 4.88 5.62 11.35
N TYR A 30 4.19 6.37 12.22
CA TYR A 30 3.38 7.51 11.77
C TYR A 30 4.20 8.61 11.08
N ALA A 31 5.41 8.90 11.58
CA ALA A 31 6.30 9.85 10.93
C ALA A 31 6.71 9.38 9.52
N THR A 32 7.01 8.10 9.35
CA THR A 32 7.32 7.52 8.03
C THR A 32 6.09 7.48 7.11
N GLU A 33 4.89 7.22 7.64
CA GLU A 33 3.65 7.29 6.85
C GLU A 33 3.34 8.73 6.43
N PHE A 34 3.55 9.70 7.32
CA PHE A 34 3.40 11.11 6.98
C PHE A 34 4.39 11.51 5.89
N MET A 35 5.66 11.12 6.02
CA MET A 35 6.66 11.35 4.97
C MET A 35 6.24 10.69 3.66
N SER A 36 5.75 9.46 3.69
CA SER A 36 5.23 8.74 2.51
C SER A 36 4.07 9.49 1.85
N ALA A 37 3.09 9.96 2.63
CA ALA A 37 1.95 10.73 2.14
C ALA A 37 2.36 12.09 1.55
N VAL A 38 3.31 12.77 2.19
CA VAL A 38 3.89 14.03 1.70
C VAL A 38 4.60 13.77 0.37
N VAL A 39 5.44 12.73 0.29
CA VAL A 39 6.14 12.36 -0.94
C VAL A 39 5.14 12.05 -2.06
N GLN A 40 4.13 11.22 -1.83
CA GLN A 40 3.10 10.91 -2.83
C GLN A 40 2.32 12.15 -3.32
N LYS A 41 2.10 13.12 -2.42
CA LYS A 41 1.34 14.35 -2.74
C LYS A 41 2.18 15.38 -3.50
N PHE A 42 3.44 15.58 -3.12
CA PHE A 42 4.32 16.60 -3.71
C PHE A 42 5.15 16.07 -4.89
N PHE A 43 5.47 14.77 -4.88
CA PHE A 43 6.09 14.04 -5.97
C PHE A 43 5.18 12.86 -6.32
N PRO A 44 4.02 13.11 -6.97
CA PRO A 44 3.23 12.04 -7.53
C PRO A 44 4.09 11.34 -8.57
N GLU A 45 4.73 10.25 -8.15
CA GLU A 45 5.33 9.29 -9.05
C GLU A 45 4.17 8.87 -9.95
N LYS A 46 4.30 9.09 -11.27
CA LYS A 46 3.36 8.50 -12.23
C LYS A 46 3.52 7.00 -12.04
N ILE A 47 2.70 6.44 -11.15
CA ILE A 47 2.54 5.01 -11.00
C ILE A 47 1.92 4.59 -12.35
N MET A 48 2.78 4.29 -13.32
CA MET A 48 2.43 3.27 -14.31
C MET A 48 1.89 2.12 -13.46
N PRO A 49 0.62 1.72 -13.62
CA PRO A 49 0.00 0.80 -12.71
C PRO A 49 0.90 -0.43 -12.62
N ALA A 50 1.59 -0.57 -11.48
CA ALA A 50 2.24 -1.81 -11.13
C ALA A 50 1.07 -2.78 -11.07
N LYS A 51 0.99 -3.64 -12.08
CA LYS A 51 -0.01 -4.69 -12.18
C LYS A 51 0.13 -5.51 -10.90
N LEU A 52 -0.65 -5.16 -9.89
CA LEU A 52 -0.88 -6.00 -8.73
C LEU A 52 -1.42 -7.29 -9.33
N ALA A 53 -0.56 -8.30 -9.42
CA ALA A 53 -0.98 -9.65 -9.69
C ALA A 53 -1.83 -10.07 -8.49
N LYS A 54 -3.11 -9.71 -8.51
CA LYS A 54 -4.13 -10.34 -7.68
C LYS A 54 -4.18 -11.79 -8.16
N ALA A 55 -3.50 -12.66 -7.42
CA ALA A 55 -3.82 -14.07 -7.44
C ALA A 55 -5.23 -14.20 -6.83
N SER A 56 -6.24 -14.25 -7.68
CA SER A 56 -7.59 -14.73 -7.34
C SER A 56 -8.12 -15.45 -8.58
N PRO A 57 -8.68 -16.66 -8.44
CA PRO A 57 -9.17 -17.41 -9.58
C PRO A 57 -10.46 -16.74 -10.08
N VAL A 58 -10.42 -16.21 -11.30
CA VAL A 58 -11.58 -15.55 -11.93
C VAL A 58 -12.35 -16.60 -12.74
N PRO A 59 -13.70 -16.59 -12.72
CA PRO A 59 -14.49 -17.34 -13.69
C PRO A 59 -14.21 -16.77 -15.10
N THR A 60 -13.72 -17.64 -15.97
CA THR A 60 -13.09 -17.36 -17.27
C THR A 60 -13.87 -16.42 -18.19
N ASP A 61 -15.21 -16.35 -18.05
CA ASP A 61 -16.09 -15.55 -18.92
C ASP A 61 -15.98 -14.02 -18.72
N ALA A 62 -15.65 -13.58 -17.51
CA ALA A 62 -15.58 -12.14 -17.20
C ALA A 62 -14.32 -11.49 -17.77
N GLU A 63 -13.20 -12.22 -17.76
CA GLU A 63 -11.92 -11.78 -18.35
C GLU A 63 -12.03 -11.69 -19.87
N ASP A 64 -12.62 -12.70 -20.53
CA ASP A 64 -12.81 -12.69 -21.98
C ASP A 64 -13.68 -11.51 -22.44
N THR A 65 -14.77 -11.23 -21.72
CA THR A 65 -15.62 -10.07 -22.01
C THR A 65 -14.85 -8.75 -21.87
N GLN A 66 -14.02 -8.63 -20.82
CA GLN A 66 -13.21 -7.44 -20.60
C GLN A 66 -12.11 -7.29 -21.67
N LEU A 67 -11.46 -8.38 -22.07
CA LEU A 67 -10.44 -8.40 -23.13
C LEU A 67 -11.05 -7.99 -24.47
N ILE A 68 -12.22 -8.54 -24.83
CA ILE A 68 -12.94 -8.17 -26.06
C ILE A 68 -13.30 -6.68 -26.06
N ALA A 69 -13.76 -6.13 -24.92
CA ALA A 69 -14.09 -4.72 -24.80
C ALA A 69 -12.87 -3.80 -24.98
N VAL A 70 -11.72 -4.16 -24.39
CA VAL A 70 -10.48 -3.39 -24.52
C VAL A 70 -9.92 -3.44 -25.95
N ILE A 71 -9.93 -4.61 -26.59
CA ILE A 71 -9.49 -4.78 -27.98
C ILE A 71 -10.38 -3.98 -28.93
N SER A 72 -11.71 -4.02 -28.73
CA SER A 72 -12.66 -3.23 -29.52
C SER A 72 -12.42 -1.73 -29.38
N ALA A 73 -12.20 -1.24 -28.15
CA ALA A 73 -11.89 0.16 -27.90
C ALA A 73 -10.57 0.60 -28.56
N ALA A 74 -9.54 -0.24 -28.49
CA ALA A 74 -8.25 0.01 -29.13
C ALA A 74 -8.35 0.10 -30.66
N ILE A 75 -9.10 -0.80 -31.30
CA ILE A 75 -9.32 -0.79 -32.76
C ILE A 75 -10.11 0.44 -33.18
N GLN A 76 -11.16 0.80 -32.42
CA GLN A 76 -11.95 2.01 -32.71
C GLN A 76 -11.09 3.27 -32.61
N GLN A 77 -10.22 3.35 -31.61
CA GLN A 77 -9.31 4.48 -31.42
C GLN A 77 -8.26 4.55 -32.53
N TYR A 78 -7.69 3.42 -32.94
CA TYR A 78 -6.78 3.35 -34.07
C TYR A 78 -7.45 3.85 -35.35
N ARG A 79 -8.67 3.36 -35.66
CA ARG A 79 -9.41 3.81 -36.85
C ARG A 79 -9.71 5.30 -36.83
N LYS A 80 -10.16 5.84 -35.69
CA LYS A 80 -10.38 7.29 -35.55
C LYS A 80 -9.10 8.09 -35.80
N MET A 81 -7.98 7.64 -35.24
CA MET A 81 -6.69 8.30 -35.41
C MET A 81 -6.13 8.18 -36.84
N HIS A 82 -6.51 7.13 -37.57
CA HIS A 82 -6.06 6.90 -38.94
C HIS A 82 -6.97 7.54 -40.00
N THR A 83 -8.25 7.79 -39.71
CA THR A 83 -9.19 8.49 -40.61
C THR A 83 -9.07 10.02 -40.55
N ASP A 84 -8.52 10.58 -39.47
CA ASP A 84 -8.31 12.04 -39.30
C ASP A 84 -6.99 12.54 -39.95
N ARG A 85 -6.30 11.68 -40.72
CA ARG A 85 -5.00 11.97 -41.34
C ARG A 85 -4.99 11.96 -42.88
N ASP A 86 -6.14 11.74 -43.51
CA ASP A 86 -6.39 11.92 -44.95
C ASP A 86 -7.30 13.13 -45.17
#